data_AF-A0A924J9C7-F1
#
_entry.id   AF-A0A924J9C7-F1
#
_cell.length_a   1.000
_cell.length_b   1.000
_cell.length_c   1.000
_cell.angle_alpha   90.00
_cell.angle_beta   90.00
_cell.angle_gamma   90.00
#
_symmetry.space_group_name_H-M   'P 1'
#
loop_
_entity.id
_entity.type
_entity.pdbx_description
1 polymer ?
#
loop_
_entity_poly.entity_id
_entity_poly.type
_entity_poly.pdbx_seq_one_letter_code
_entity_poly.pdbx_strand_id
1 'polypeptide(L)'
;VVNIGMWFERFVIIVTSLHGDYLPSSWAVFYPTWGDVSVFVGSIGLFFTLFLLFLRVLPSIAIAEVKLLLKSASEQAKLEQIKEGHLDKVEVAEYVESLEKFDSVKQEQYEKI
;
A
#
# COMPACT_ATOMS: atom_id res chain seq x y z
N VAL A 1 5.09 -5.06 -17.68
CA VAL A 1 4.50 -6.02 -18.64
C VAL A 1 3.04 -6.34 -18.32
N VAL A 2 2.69 -6.68 -17.06
CA VAL A 2 1.31 -6.99 -16.66
C VAL A 2 0.30 -5.88 -17.00
N ASN A 3 0.53 -4.63 -16.58
CA ASN A 3 -0.43 -3.53 -16.83
C ASN A 3 -0.69 -3.29 -18.33
N ILE A 4 0.34 -3.47 -19.17
CA ILE A 4 0.24 -3.35 -20.63
C ILE A 4 -0.59 -4.53 -21.17
N GLY A 5 -0.33 -5.76 -20.70
CA GLY A 5 -1.09 -6.95 -21.08
C GLY A 5 -2.57 -6.87 -20.70
N MET A 6 -2.88 -6.39 -19.49
CA MET A 6 -4.25 -6.18 -19.03
C MET A 6 -4.98 -5.12 -19.86
N TRP A 7 -4.27 -4.04 -20.24
CA TRP A 7 -4.84 -3.02 -21.12
C TRP A 7 -5.11 -3.58 -22.53
N PHE A 8 -4.18 -4.34 -23.10
CA PHE A 8 -4.38 -5.00 -24.39
C PHE A 8 -5.52 -6.03 -24.36
N GLU A 9 -5.69 -6.78 -23.27
CA GLU A 9 -6.84 -7.68 -23.08
C GLU A 9 -8.15 -6.91 -23.27
N ARG A 10 -8.31 -5.76 -22.62
CA ARG A 10 -9.51 -4.91 -22.74
C ARG A 10 -9.65 -4.31 -24.12
N PHE A 11 -8.54 -3.84 -24.70
CA PHE A 11 -8.53 -3.31 -26.07
C PHE A 11 -9.01 -4.35 -27.09
N VAL A 12 -8.50 -5.59 -27.00
CA VAL A 12 -8.89 -6.68 -27.89
C VAL A 12 -10.36 -7.04 -27.70
N ILE A 13 -10.84 -7.25 -26.46
CA ILE A 13 -12.24 -7.60 -26.20
C ILE A 13 -13.18 -6.55 -26.80
N ILE A 14 -12.88 -5.26 -26.65
CA ILE A 14 -13.75 -4.18 -27.14
C ILE A 14 -13.64 -4.02 -28.65
N VAL A 15 -12.44 -3.86 -29.20
CA VAL A 15 -12.26 -3.52 -30.63
C VAL A 15 -12.63 -4.70 -31.53
N THR A 16 -12.24 -5.92 -31.18
CA THR A 16 -12.52 -7.08 -32.04
C THR A 16 -13.98 -7.51 -31.99
N SER A 17 -14.67 -7.31 -30.86
CA SER A 17 -16.11 -7.59 -30.78
C SER A 17 -16.95 -6.59 -31.57
N LEU A 18 -16.52 -5.32 -31.65
CA LEU A 18 -17.25 -4.27 -32.36
C LEU A 18 -16.90 -4.15 -33.84
N HIS A 19 -15.73 -4.66 -34.26
CA HIS A 19 -15.26 -4.56 -35.65
C HIS A 19 -16.19 -5.27 -36.65
N GLY A 20 -16.79 -6.38 -36.24
CA GLY A 20 -17.65 -7.24 -37.06
C GLY A 20 -19.04 -7.43 -36.45
N ASP A 21 -19.88 -6.40 -36.52
CA ASP A 21 -21.26 -6.45 -36.01
C ASP A 21 -22.19 -7.26 -36.94
N TYR A 22 -23.44 -7.50 -36.51
CA TYR A 22 -24.43 -8.36 -37.18
C TYR A 22 -24.72 -7.99 -38.65
N LEU A 23 -24.54 -6.72 -39.02
CA LEU A 23 -24.73 -6.23 -40.39
C LEU A 23 -23.38 -6.05 -41.09
N PRO A 24 -23.11 -6.75 -42.20
CA PRO A 24 -21.85 -6.62 -42.95
C PRO A 24 -21.55 -5.21 -43.46
N SER A 25 -22.59 -4.39 -43.68
CA SER A 25 -22.43 -2.98 -44.07
C SER A 25 -21.84 -2.09 -42.99
N SER A 26 -21.87 -2.54 -41.72
CA SER A 26 -21.40 -1.77 -40.55
C SER A 26 -19.99 -2.16 -40.11
N TRP A 27 -19.32 -3.05 -40.83
CA TRP A 27 -17.96 -3.47 -40.48
C TRP A 27 -16.98 -2.31 -40.69
N ALA A 28 -16.22 -1.97 -39.66
CA ALA A 28 -15.30 -0.84 -39.68
C ALA A 28 -14.05 -1.13 -38.85
N VAL A 29 -12.87 -0.93 -39.44
CA VAL A 29 -11.57 -1.13 -38.76
C VAL A 29 -11.26 0.08 -37.89
N PHE A 30 -10.91 -0.16 -36.63
CA PHE A 30 -10.43 0.89 -35.73
C PHE A 30 -8.98 1.27 -36.06
N TYR A 31 -8.76 2.56 -36.30
CA TYR A 31 -7.42 3.15 -36.42
C TYR A 31 -7.28 4.26 -35.38
N PRO A 32 -6.34 4.14 -34.42
CA PRO A 32 -6.18 5.16 -33.40
C PRO A 32 -5.73 6.47 -34.04
N THR A 33 -6.43 7.55 -33.68
CA THR A 33 -6.06 8.90 -34.07
C THR A 33 -5.09 9.51 -33.06
N TRP A 34 -4.46 10.62 -33.44
CA TRP A 34 -3.60 11.37 -32.52
C TRP A 34 -4.38 11.86 -31.28
N GLY A 35 -5.67 12.14 -31.45
CA GLY A 35 -6.60 12.45 -30.36
C GLY A 35 -6.65 11.33 -29.33
N ASP A 36 -6.91 10.09 -29.75
CA ASP A 36 -7.03 8.92 -28.86
C ASP A 36 -5.75 8.69 -28.04
N VAL A 37 -4.60 8.78 -28.69
CA VAL A 37 -3.29 8.63 -28.03
C VAL A 37 -3.03 9.78 -27.06
N SER A 38 -3.34 11.02 -27.46
CA SER A 38 -3.13 12.19 -26.59
C SER A 38 -4.01 12.17 -25.35
N VAL A 39 -5.26 11.71 -25.45
CA VAL A 39 -6.17 11.55 -24.30
C VAL A 39 -5.67 10.43 -23.39
N PHE A 40 -5.20 9.32 -23.96
CA PHE A 40 -4.65 8.22 -23.19
C PHE A 40 -3.40 8.65 -22.40
N VAL A 41 -2.41 9.27 -23.05
CA VAL A 41 -1.20 9.79 -22.40
C VAL A 41 -1.54 10.93 -21.43
N GLY A 42 -2.49 11.80 -21.80
CA GLY A 42 -2.99 12.89 -20.97
C GLY A 42 -3.62 12.38 -19.67
N SER A 43 -4.35 11.27 -19.71
CA SER A 43 -4.92 10.64 -18.52
C SER A 43 -3.85 10.15 -17.53
N ILE A 44 -2.74 9.61 -18.05
CA ILE A 44 -1.57 9.20 -17.24
C ILE A 44 -0.92 10.43 -16.63
N GLY A 45 -0.71 11.50 -17.41
CA GLY A 45 -0.15 12.76 -16.91
C GLY A 45 -1.02 13.42 -15.85
N LEU A 46 -2.35 13.44 -16.05
CA LEU A 46 -3.31 13.97 -15.08
C LEU A 46 -3.30 13.14 -13.79
N PHE A 47 -3.31 11.80 -13.89
CA PHE A 47 -3.20 10.92 -12.73
C PHE A 47 -1.94 11.23 -11.92
N PHE A 48 -0.77 11.29 -12.56
CA PHE A 48 0.48 11.62 -11.85
C PHE A 48 0.47 13.03 -11.29
N THR A 49 -0.10 14.01 -12.00
CA THR A 49 -0.18 15.39 -11.50
C THR A 49 -1.00 15.45 -10.20
N LEU A 50 -2.20 14.85 -10.19
CA LEU A 50 -3.05 14.81 -9.00
C LEU A 50 -2.44 13.94 -7.89
N PHE A 51 -1.82 12.82 -8.24
CA PHE A 51 -1.18 11.93 -7.28
C PHE A 51 0.04 12.58 -6.61
N LEU A 52 0.89 13.28 -7.37
CA LEU A 52 2.02 14.03 -6.82
C LEU A 52 1.55 15.21 -5.97
N LEU A 53 0.48 15.89 -6.37
CA LEU A 53 -0.14 16.93 -5.55
C LEU A 53 -0.68 16.35 -4.24
N PHE A 54 -1.33 15.19 -4.28
CA PHE A 54 -1.78 14.47 -3.09
C PHE A 54 -0.61 14.13 -2.15
N LEU A 55 0.47 13.55 -2.67
CA LEU A 55 1.67 13.23 -1.88
C LEU A 55 2.33 14.47 -1.26
N ARG A 56 2.23 15.64 -1.91
CA ARG A 56 2.82 16.88 -1.41
C ARG A 56 1.97 17.57 -0.35
N VAL A 57 0.65 17.53 -0.49
CA VAL A 57 -0.27 18.26 0.39
C VAL A 57 -0.72 17.43 1.59
N LEU A 58 -0.90 16.12 1.41
CA LEU A 58 -1.45 15.24 2.43
C LEU A 58 -0.45 14.13 2.84
N PRO A 59 -0.48 13.65 4.09
CA PRO A 59 0.29 12.48 4.49
C PRO A 59 -0.25 11.23 3.78
N SER A 60 0.60 10.60 2.96
CA SER A 60 0.22 9.42 2.17
C SER A 60 0.10 8.14 2.99
N ILE A 61 0.62 8.15 4.22
CA ILE A 61 0.64 7.01 5.14
C ILE A 61 -0.24 7.32 6.34
N ALA A 62 -1.03 6.33 6.78
CA ALA A 62 -1.84 6.42 7.98
C ALA A 62 -0.96 6.37 9.24
N ILE A 63 -0.53 7.54 9.73
CA ILE A 63 0.39 7.68 10.88
C ILE A 63 -0.16 7.04 12.16
N ALA A 64 -1.49 7.09 12.38
CA ALA A 64 -2.12 6.50 13.56
C ALA A 64 -1.91 4.98 13.62
N GLU A 65 -2.14 4.29 12.51
CA GLU A 65 -1.95 2.85 12.39
C GLU A 65 -0.46 2.47 12.51
N VAL A 66 0.42 3.21 11.81
CA VAL A 66 1.86 2.93 11.86
C VAL A 66 2.42 3.07 13.27
N LYS A 67 1.96 4.05 14.05
CA LYS A 67 2.40 4.20 15.45
C LYS A 67 1.97 3.03 16.32
N LEU A 68 0.76 2.50 16.13
CA LEU A 68 0.27 1.35 16.88
C LEU A 68 1.05 0.07 16.52
N LEU A 69 1.27 -0.16 15.23
CA LEU A 69 2.03 -1.32 14.76
C LEU A 69 3.50 -1.27 15.22
N LEU A 70 4.13 -0.09 15.17
CA LEU A 70 5.50 0.10 15.64
C LEU A 70 5.65 -0.16 17.14
N LYS A 71 4.71 0.34 17.97
CA LYS A 71 4.72 0.08 19.40
C LYS A 71 4.65 -1.42 19.69
N SER A 72 3.66 -2.10 19.10
CA SER A 72 3.48 -3.54 19.27
C SER A 72 4.71 -4.35 18.80
N ALA A 73 5.28 -4.02 17.65
CA ALA A 73 6.47 -4.70 17.14
C ALA A 73 7.70 -4.47 18.05
N SER A 74 7.88 -3.27 18.59
CA SER A 74 9.00 -2.95 19.49
C SER A 74 8.91 -3.66 20.84
N GLU A 75 7.69 -3.83 21.38
CA GLU A 75 7.44 -4.60 22.60
C GLU A 75 7.75 -6.07 22.38
N GLN A 76 7.30 -6.66 21.27
CA GLN A 76 7.56 -8.05 20.92
C GLN A 76 9.06 -8.33 20.80
N ALA A 77 9.80 -7.46 20.10
CA ALA A 77 11.25 -7.61 19.93
C ALA A 77 12.01 -7.55 21.27
N LYS A 78 11.63 -6.63 22.18
CA LYS A 78 12.23 -6.55 23.52
C LYS A 78 11.90 -7.78 24.36
N LEU A 79 10.67 -8.28 24.30
CA LEU A 79 10.26 -9.51 24.98
C LEU A 79 11.05 -10.74 24.50
N GLU A 80 11.35 -10.84 23.21
CA GLU A 80 12.21 -11.90 22.67
C GLU A 80 13.65 -11.79 23.18
N GLN A 81 14.23 -10.59 23.20
CA GLN A 81 15.58 -10.36 23.73
C GLN A 81 15.69 -10.70 25.22
N ILE A 82 14.63 -10.43 26.00
CA ILE A 82 14.56 -10.82 27.42
C ILE A 82 14.54 -12.35 27.55
N LYS A 83 13.75 -13.04 26.72
CA LYS A 83 13.67 -14.51 26.73
C LYS A 83 14.98 -15.19 26.32
N GLU A 84 15.68 -14.63 25.34
CA GLU A 84 16.97 -15.15 24.88
C GLU A 84 18.13 -14.81 25.84
N GLY A 85 17.89 -13.99 26.87
CA GLY A 85 18.89 -13.63 27.87
C GLY A 85 19.97 -12.68 27.34
N HIS A 86 19.68 -11.96 26.25
CA HIS A 86 20.61 -11.03 25.61
C HIS A 86 20.65 -9.64 26.29
N LEU A 87 19.75 -9.37 27.26
CA LEU A 87 19.67 -8.13 28.02
C LEU A 87 20.11 -8.34 29.47
N ASP A 88 20.90 -7.41 30.01
CA ASP A 88 21.35 -7.47 31.40
C ASP A 88 20.17 -7.24 32.37
N LYS A 89 20.23 -7.82 33.57
CA LYS A 89 19.10 -7.81 34.53
C LYS A 89 18.68 -6.40 34.95
N VAL A 90 19.64 -5.46 34.94
CA VAL A 90 19.41 -4.04 35.22
C VAL A 90 18.55 -3.39 34.13
N GLU A 91 18.79 -3.74 32.87
CA GLU A 91 18.09 -3.19 31.70
C GLU A 91 16.66 -3.71 31.59
N VAL A 92 16.44 -4.97 32.02
CA VAL A 92 15.10 -5.56 32.15
C VAL A 92 14.29 -4.88 33.26
N ALA A 93 14.91 -4.61 34.41
CA ALA A 93 14.24 -3.91 35.52
C ALA A 93 13.85 -2.47 35.15
N GLU A 94 14.75 -1.74 34.47
CA GLU A 94 14.47 -0.39 33.97
C GLU A 94 13.35 -0.40 32.92
N TYR A 95 13.32 -1.41 32.04
CA TYR A 95 12.25 -1.56 31.06
C TYR A 95 10.89 -1.80 31.74
N VAL A 96 10.81 -2.72 32.71
CA VAL A 96 9.58 -2.99 33.46
C VAL A 96 9.11 -1.75 34.23
N GLU A 97 10.01 -1.02 34.89
CA GLU A 97 9.68 0.24 35.57
C GLU A 97 9.18 1.30 34.59
N SER A 98 9.77 1.38 33.40
CA SER A 98 9.33 2.31 32.35
C SER A 98 7.92 1.98 31.83
N LEU A 99 7.57 0.69 31.74
CA LEU A 99 6.23 0.26 31.36
C LEU A 99 5.23 0.70 32.42
N GLU A 100 5.50 0.48 33.70
CA GLU A 100 4.60 0.90 34.80
C GLU A 100 4.39 2.41 34.87
N LYS A 101 5.43 3.18 34.56
CA LYS A 101 5.40 4.65 34.66
C LYS A 101 4.74 5.33 33.47
N PHE A 102 4.93 4.79 32.26
CA PHE A 102 4.53 5.47 31.02
C PHE A 102 3.41 4.76 30.25
N ASP A 103 3.05 3.53 30.64
CA ASP A 103 2.08 2.73 29.93
C ASP A 103 1.13 2.01 30.90
N SER A 104 -0.18 2.19 30.73
CA SER A 104 -1.19 1.58 31.62
C SER A 104 -1.43 0.09 31.29
N VAL A 105 -0.36 -0.68 31.11
CA VAL A 105 -0.39 -2.09 30.69
C VAL A 105 -0.61 -2.99 31.90
N LYS A 106 -1.38 -4.08 31.73
CA LYS A 106 -1.61 -5.08 32.78
C LYS A 106 -0.33 -5.89 33.03
N GLN A 107 0.19 -5.85 34.26
CA GLN A 107 1.46 -6.47 34.68
C GLN A 107 1.52 -8.00 34.50
N GLU A 108 0.36 -8.67 34.42
CA GLU A 108 0.24 -10.13 34.33
C GLU A 108 1.00 -10.78 33.14
N GLN A 109 1.28 -10.02 32.07
CA GLN A 109 2.00 -10.52 30.89
C GLN A 109 3.53 -10.57 31.07
N TYR A 110 4.09 -9.83 32.02
CA TYR A 110 5.54 -9.71 32.25
C TYR A 110 6.01 -10.50 33.48
N GLU A 111 5.13 -10.74 34.45
CA GLU A 111 5.42 -11.57 35.64
C GLU A 111 5.65 -13.06 35.33
N LYS A 112 5.27 -13.52 34.14
CA LYS A 112 5.46 -14.91 33.70
C LYS A 112 6.81 -15.18 33.02
N ILE A 113 7.70 -14.20 32.99
CA ILE A 113 9.02 -14.26 32.34
C ILE A 113 10.11 -14.35 33.40
#